data_AF-A0AA43A6H3-F1
#
_entry.id   AF-A0AA43A6H3-F1
#
_cell.length_a   1.000
_cell.length_b   1.000
_cell.length_c   1.000
_cell.angle_alpha   90.00
_cell.angle_beta   90.00
_cell.angle_gamma   90.00
#
_symmetry.space_group_name_H-M   'P 1'
#
loop_
_entity.id
_entity.type
_entity.pdbx_description
1 polymer ?
#
loop_
_entity_poly.entity_id
_entity_poly.type
_entity_poly.pdbx_seq_one_letter_code
_entity_poly.pdbx_strand_id
1 'polypeptide(L)' 'MSETICNCMNVDRETIVKAIKEKNLTTVEEVQDASTAGTGCGGCVPDIEDILTDNS' A
#
# COMPACT_ATOMS: atom_id res chain seq x y z
N MET A 1 11.39 0.97 12.37
CA MET A 1 11.84 1.71 11.18
C MET A 1 10.68 1.63 10.21
N SER A 2 10.09 2.76 9.83
CA SER A 2 9.04 2.81 8.81
C SER A 2 9.69 2.58 7.44
N GLU A 3 9.22 1.57 6.71
CA GLU A 3 9.69 1.26 5.36
C GLU A 3 8.83 2.02 4.35
N THR A 4 9.46 2.88 3.56
CA THR A 4 8.78 3.63 2.51
C THR A 4 8.56 2.71 1.31
N ILE A 5 7.29 2.40 1.04
CA ILE A 5 6.88 1.50 -0.03
C ILE A 5 6.77 2.28 -1.34
N CYS A 6 6.08 3.43 -1.33
CA CYS A 6 5.97 4.27 -2.51
C CYS A 6 6.89 5.49 -2.39
N ASN A 7 8.02 5.48 -3.09
CA ASN A 7 8.89 6.66 -3.19
C ASN A 7 8.26 7.81 -3.99
N CYS A 8 7.40 7.50 -4.96
CA CYS A 8 6.74 8.49 -5.81
C CYS A 8 5.74 9.37 -5.03
N MET A 9 5.01 8.77 -4.08
CA MET A 9 3.99 9.45 -3.27
C MET A 9 4.40 9.58 -1.79
N ASN A 10 5.61 9.15 -1.45
CA ASN A 10 6.16 9.09 -0.10
C ASN A 10 5.21 8.39 0.89
N VAL A 11 4.76 7.18 0.53
CA VAL A 11 3.82 6.38 1.33
C VAL A 11 4.57 5.24 2.02
N ASP A 12 4.42 5.16 3.34
CA ASP A 12 5.03 4.13 4.16
C ASP A 12 4.14 2.89 4.32
N ARG A 13 4.76 1.75 4.65
CA ARG A 13 4.08 0.48 4.93
C ARG A 13 2.98 0.63 5.98
N GLU A 14 3.22 1.42 7.04
CA GLU A 14 2.24 1.65 8.09
C GLU A 14 0.96 2.33 7.56
N THR A 15 1.09 3.29 6.64
CA THR A 15 -0.05 3.95 6.00
C THR A 15 -0.88 2.97 5.19
N ILE A 16 -0.22 2.08 4.44
CA ILE A 16 -0.89 1.03 3.66
C ILE A 16 -1.61 0.04 4.59
N VAL A 17 -0.91 -0.50 5.60
CA VAL A 17 -1.48 -1.46 6.56
C VAL A 17 -2.65 -0.85 7.34
N LYS A 18 -2.53 0.42 7.74
CA LYS A 18 -3.61 1.15 8.41
C LYS A 18 -4.82 1.30 7.49
N ALA A 19 -4.62 1.70 6.23
CA ALA A 19 -5.69 1.81 5.26
C ALA A 19 -6.40 0.46 5.02
N ILE A 20 -5.63 -0.62 4.87
CA ILE A 20 -6.15 -1.99 4.73
C ILE A 20 -7.03 -2.36 5.93
N LYS A 21 -6.54 -2.16 7.15
CA LYS A 21 -7.28 -2.52 8.37
C LYS A 21 -8.50 -1.65 8.64
N GLU A 22 -8.40 -0.34 8.43
CA GLU A 22 -9.51 0.59 8.67
C GLU A 22 -10.65 0.42 7.65
N LYS A 23 -10.30 0.12 6.39
CA LYS A 23 -11.28 0.03 5.29
C LYS A 23 -11.56 -1.41 4.82
N ASN A 24 -10.93 -2.42 5.44
CA ASN A 24 -10.99 -3.84 5.05
C ASN A 24 -10.71 -4.04 3.55
N LEU A 25 -9.62 -3.42 3.08
CA LEU A 25 -9.24 -3.50 1.66
C LEU A 25 -8.72 -4.89 1.35
N THR A 26 -9.12 -5.42 0.20
CA THR A 26 -8.78 -6.79 -0.22
C THR A 26 -8.02 -6.82 -1.54
N THR A 27 -7.93 -5.68 -2.22
CA THR A 27 -7.31 -5.56 -3.54
C THR A 27 -6.28 -4.43 -3.57
N VAL A 28 -5.31 -4.56 -4.48
CA VAL A 28 -4.30 -3.51 -4.69
C VAL A 28 -4.97 -2.21 -5.13
N GLU A 29 -5.92 -2.24 -6.07
CA GLU A 29 -6.64 -1.04 -6.52
C GLU A 29 -7.28 -0.28 -5.35
N GLU A 30 -7.95 -0.97 -4.43
CA GLU A 30 -8.53 -0.34 -3.24
C GLU A 30 -7.45 0.32 -2.36
N VAL A 31 -6.29 -0.33 -2.21
CA VAL A 31 -5.16 0.24 -1.48
C VAL A 31 -4.59 1.46 -2.20
N GLN A 32 -4.50 1.43 -3.53
CA GLN A 32 -4.06 2.56 -4.34
C GLN A 32 -5.03 3.74 -4.19
N ASP A 33 -6.34 3.50 -4.22
CA ASP A 33 -7.35 4.54 -4.02
C ASP A 33 -7.35 5.08 -2.58
N ALA A 34 -7.07 4.23 -1.59
CA ALA A 34 -7.09 4.63 -0.19
C ALA A 34 -5.80 5.32 0.28
N SER A 35 -4.64 4.93 -0.27
CA SER A 35 -3.31 5.39 0.18
C SER A 35 -2.56 6.21 -0.87
N THR A 36 -3.07 6.29 -2.10
CA THR A 36 -2.44 6.92 -3.27
C THR A 36 -1.13 6.22 -3.71
N ALA A 37 -0.63 5.23 -2.97
CA ALA A 37 0.56 4.47 -3.32
C ALA A 37 0.35 3.75 -4.67
N GLY A 38 1.37 3.67 -5.51
CA GLY A 38 1.31 2.93 -6.78
C GLY A 38 0.52 3.60 -7.93
N THR A 39 -0.17 4.72 -7.70
CA THR A 39 -0.97 5.43 -8.74
C THR A 39 -0.13 6.17 -9.78
N GLY A 40 1.13 6.50 -9.48
CA GLY A 40 2.00 7.25 -10.39
C GLY A 40 2.86 6.35 -11.27
N CYS A 41 3.94 5.82 -10.69
CA CYS A 41 4.98 5.07 -11.40
C CYS A 41 4.73 3.55 -11.41
N GLY A 42 3.81 3.03 -10.59
CA GLY A 42 3.48 1.60 -10.48
C GLY A 42 4.57 0.71 -9.85
N GLY A 43 5.78 1.22 -9.60
CA GLY A 43 6.91 0.38 -9.14
C GLY A 43 6.75 -0.28 -7.77
N CYS A 44 5.83 0.21 -6.94
CA CYS A 44 5.54 -0.29 -5.60
C CYS A 44 4.27 -1.15 -5.53
N VAL A 45 3.62 -1.40 -6.67
CA VAL A 45 2.47 -2.33 -6.79
C VAL A 45 2.79 -3.73 -6.25
N PRO A 46 3.90 -4.38 -6.63
CA PRO A 46 4.23 -5.71 -6.09
C PRO A 46 4.43 -5.68 -4.57
N ASP A 47 5.05 -4.63 -4.03
CA ASP A 47 5.21 -4.48 -2.57
C ASP A 47 3.87 -4.32 -1.85
N ILE A 48 2.91 -3.61 -2.45
CA ILE A 48 1.54 -3.46 -1.92
C ILE A 48 0.81 -4.81 -1.91
N GLU A 49 0.95 -5.60 -2.97
CA GLU A 49 0.36 -6.94 -3.10
C GLU A 49 0.96 -7.91 -2.08
N ASP A 50 2.27 -7.85 -1.87
CA ASP A 50 2.96 -8.59 -0.81
C ASP A 50 2.44 -8.17 0.56
N ILE A 51 2.29 -6.87 0.85
CA ILE A 51 1.72 -6.41 2.13
C ILE A 51 0.29 -6.90 2.34
N LEU A 52 -0.56 -6.89 1.30
CA LEU A 52 -1.92 -7.43 1.35
C LEU A 52 -1.92 -8.92 1.71
N THR A 53 -0.96 -9.68 1.16
CA THR A 53 -0.84 -11.14 1.36
C THR A 53 -0.17 -11.49 2.70
N ASP A 54 0.80 -10.69 3.14
CA ASP A 54 1.62 -10.86 4.34
C ASP A 54 0.85 -10.55 5.65
N ASN A 55 -0.35 -9.96 5.58
CA ASN A 55 -1.24 -9.74 6.74
C ASN A 55 -1.95 -11.04 7.24
N SER A 56 -1.38 -12.23 6.99
CA SER A 56 -1.95 -13.53 7.41
C SER A 56 -1.59 -13.94 8.84
#